data_AF-A0A453GFB3-F1
#
_entry.id   AF-A0A453GFB3-F1
#
_cell.length_a   1.000
_cell.length_b   1.000
_cell.length_c   1.000
_cell.angle_alpha   90.00
_cell.angle_beta   90.00
_cell.angle_gamma   90.00
#
_symmetry.space_group_name_H-M   'P 1'
#
loop_
_entity.id
_entity.type
_entity.pdbx_description
1 polymer ?
#
loop_
_entity_poly.entity_id
_entity_poly.type
_entity_poly.pdbx_seq_one_letter_code
_entity_poly.pdbx_strand_id
1 'polypeptide(L)'
;MALSSLLLLLLLSAAHGAAAPPALGFTRSDFPPDFVFGAATSAYQYEGAVAEDGRSPSIWDTFTHAGKMPDKSTGDIASEGYHKYK
;
A
#
# COMPACT_ATOMS: atom_id res chain seq x y z
N MET A 1 -5.61 33.34 29.14
CA MET A 1 -6.49 33.23 27.95
C MET A 1 -6.01 32.16 26.98
N ALA A 2 -4.72 32.12 26.59
CA ALA A 2 -4.18 31.14 25.63
C ALA A 2 -4.30 29.65 26.02
N LEU A 3 -4.14 29.32 27.31
CA LEU A 3 -4.19 27.92 27.79
C LEU A 3 -5.61 27.31 27.72
N SER A 4 -6.64 28.14 27.95
CA SER A 4 -8.04 27.74 27.86
C SER A 4 -8.46 27.50 26.40
N SER A 5 -8.00 28.36 25.48
CA SER A 5 -8.20 28.18 24.04
C SER A 5 -7.52 26.92 23.51
N LEU A 6 -6.32 26.58 24.01
CA LEU A 6 -5.61 25.36 23.62
C LEU A 6 -6.31 24.09 24.12
N LEU A 7 -6.80 24.10 25.36
CA LEU A 7 -7.56 23.00 25.93
C LEU A 7 -8.90 22.82 25.20
N LEU A 8 -9.58 23.91 24.83
CA LEU A 8 -10.81 23.85 24.05
C LEU A 8 -10.57 23.27 22.65
N LEU A 9 -9.48 23.67 21.97
CA LEU A 9 -9.09 23.11 20.68
C LEU A 9 -8.77 21.61 20.76
N LEU A 10 -8.08 21.16 21.82
CA LEU A 10 -7.81 19.75 22.09
C LEU A 10 -9.10 18.95 22.35
N LEU A 11 -10.06 19.53 23.07
CA LEU A 11 -11.35 18.89 23.32
C LEU A 11 -12.23 18.80 22.06
N LEU A 12 -12.22 19.83 21.19
CA LEU A 12 -12.96 19.81 19.92
C LEU A 12 -12.39 18.80 18.90
N SER A 13 -11.07 18.61 18.90
CA SER A 13 -10.41 17.63 18.04
C SER A 13 -10.63 16.19 18.53
N ALA A 14 -10.72 15.96 19.85
CA ALA A 14 -11.09 14.67 20.43
C ALA A 14 -12.58 14.30 20.21
N ALA A 15 -13.46 15.29 20.03
CA ALA A 15 -14.88 15.07 19.77
C ALA A 15 -15.21 14.66 18.33
N HIS A 16 -14.27 14.83 17.39
CA HIS A 16 -14.38 14.28 16.03
C HIS A 16 -14.01 12.80 16.04
N GLY A 17 -14.82 11.99 16.73
CA GLY A 17 -14.86 10.56 16.45
C GLY A 17 -15.28 10.39 14.99
N ALA A 18 -14.34 10.07 14.11
CA ALA A 18 -14.64 9.78 12.73
C ALA A 18 -15.57 8.56 12.69
N ALA A 19 -16.87 8.80 12.50
CA ALA A 19 -17.80 7.74 12.19
C ALA A 19 -17.29 7.08 10.91
N ALA A 20 -16.99 5.78 10.98
CA ALA A 20 -16.60 5.03 9.81
C ALA A 20 -17.66 5.24 8.72
N PRO A 21 -17.27 5.55 7.47
CA PRO A 21 -18.24 5.68 6.39
C PRO A 21 -19.12 4.42 6.34
N PRO A 22 -20.43 4.55 6.05
CA PRO A 22 -21.30 3.39 5.96
C PRO A 22 -20.70 2.40 4.98
N ALA A 23 -20.55 1.15 5.40
CA ALA A 23 -20.14 0.09 4.49
C ALA A 23 -21.12 0.08 3.31
N LEU A 24 -20.59 0.00 2.08
CA LEU A 24 -21.38 0.06 0.85
C LEU A 24 -22.42 -1.07 0.72
N GLY A 25 -22.43 -2.04 1.64
CA GLY A 25 -23.52 -3.01 1.81
C GLY A 25 -23.57 -4.13 0.77
N PHE A 26 -22.58 -4.24 -0.11
CA PHE A 26 -22.55 -5.28 -1.15
C PHE A 26 -22.22 -6.67 -0.57
N THR A 27 -22.90 -7.66 -1.11
CA THR A 27 -22.79 -9.09 -0.81
C THR A 27 -22.47 -9.87 -2.10
N ARG A 28 -21.99 -11.12 -1.97
CA ARG A 28 -21.70 -11.95 -3.14
C ARG A 28 -22.92 -12.22 -4.03
N SER A 29 -24.13 -12.20 -3.46
CA SER A 29 -25.41 -12.38 -4.16
C SER A 29 -25.81 -11.20 -5.05
N ASP A 30 -25.18 -10.04 -4.87
CA ASP A 30 -25.43 -8.88 -5.74
C ASP A 30 -24.74 -9.00 -7.12
N PHE A 31 -23.93 -10.04 -7.31
CA PHE A 31 -23.17 -10.31 -8.54
C PHE A 31 -23.56 -11.68 -9.13
N PRO A 32 -23.49 -11.86 -10.47
CA PRO A 32 -23.76 -13.15 -11.11
C PRO A 32 -22.98 -14.32 -10.48
N PRO A 33 -23.51 -15.56 -10.49
CA PRO A 33 -22.84 -16.71 -9.90
C PRO A 33 -21.43 -16.96 -10.47
N ASP A 34 -21.19 -16.60 -11.72
CA ASP A 34 -19.94 -16.73 -12.46
C ASP A 34 -19.03 -15.49 -12.39
N PHE A 35 -19.43 -14.44 -11.67
CA PHE A 35 -18.60 -13.25 -11.50
C PHE A 35 -17.29 -13.60 -10.74
N VAL A 36 -16.16 -13.22 -11.33
CA VAL A 36 -14.83 -13.47 -10.76
C VAL A 36 -14.33 -12.22 -10.05
N PHE A 37 -14.05 -12.36 -8.76
CA PHE A 37 -13.27 -11.40 -7.99
C PHE A 37 -11.82 -11.85 -7.95
N GLY A 38 -10.91 -10.91 -8.14
CA GLY A 38 -9.48 -11.17 -8.09
C GLY A 38 -8.71 -10.02 -7.47
N ALA A 39 -7.43 -10.26 -7.24
CA ALA A 39 -6.45 -9.25 -6.88
C ALA A 39 -5.35 -9.22 -7.94
N ALA A 40 -4.61 -8.12 -8.01
CA ALA A 40 -3.51 -7.96 -8.96
C ALA A 40 -2.29 -7.31 -8.27
N THR A 41 -1.11 -7.69 -8.75
CA THR A 41 0.18 -7.13 -8.36
C THR A 41 1.01 -6.86 -9.63
N SER A 42 2.19 -6.24 -9.47
CA SER A 42 3.17 -6.13 -10.55
C SER A 42 4.52 -6.69 -10.10
N ALA A 43 5.31 -7.21 -11.04
CA ALA A 43 6.57 -7.91 -10.75
C ALA A 43 7.52 -7.08 -9.87
N TYR A 44 7.86 -5.85 -10.28
CA TYR A 44 8.81 -5.00 -9.55
C TYR A 44 8.33 -4.60 -8.15
N GLN A 45 7.01 -4.51 -7.94
CA GLN A 45 6.43 -4.13 -6.64
C GLN A 45 6.28 -5.32 -5.69
N TYR A 46 6.27 -6.54 -6.20
CA TYR A 46 5.96 -7.75 -5.42
C TYR A 46 7.14 -8.69 -5.26
N GLU A 47 7.87 -9.00 -6.33
CA GLU A 47 8.77 -10.15 -6.40
C GLU A 47 10.04 -9.99 -5.54
N GLY A 48 10.82 -8.93 -5.75
CA GLY A 48 12.18 -8.83 -5.18
C GLY A 48 13.19 -9.68 -5.94
N ALA A 49 14.15 -10.29 -5.23
CA ALA A 49 15.17 -11.20 -5.76
C ALA A 49 15.96 -10.61 -6.95
N VAL A 50 16.35 -9.34 -6.84
CA VAL A 50 16.85 -8.51 -7.96
C VAL A 50 18.06 -9.09 -8.70
N ALA A 51 18.90 -9.89 -8.02
CA ALA A 51 20.15 -10.44 -8.53
C ALA A 51 20.20 -11.99 -8.48
N GLU A 52 19.04 -12.64 -8.34
CA GLU A 52 18.96 -14.10 -8.25
C GLU A 52 18.68 -14.74 -9.63
N ASP A 53 19.06 -16.00 -9.76
CA ASP A 53 18.66 -16.92 -10.84
C ASP A 53 18.76 -16.38 -12.28
N GLY A 54 19.75 -15.51 -12.52
CA GLY A 54 20.03 -14.97 -13.85
C GLY A 54 19.10 -13.85 -14.29
N ARG A 55 18.32 -13.25 -13.39
CA ARG A 55 17.52 -12.05 -13.69
C ARG A 55 18.41 -10.93 -14.21
N SER A 56 18.03 -10.34 -15.35
CA SER A 56 18.68 -9.14 -15.88
C SER A 56 18.11 -7.87 -15.24
N PRO A 57 18.91 -6.81 -15.04
CA PRO A 57 18.41 -5.54 -14.52
C PRO A 57 17.33 -4.92 -15.42
N SER A 58 16.31 -4.37 -14.79
CA SER A 58 15.26 -3.58 -15.42
C SER A 58 15.56 -2.08 -15.40
N ILE A 59 14.78 -1.28 -16.14
CA ILE A 59 14.85 0.18 -16.06
C ILE A 59 14.53 0.70 -14.64
N TRP A 60 13.65 0.00 -13.91
CA TRP A 60 13.26 0.37 -12.56
C TRP A 60 14.41 0.15 -11.58
N ASP A 61 15.20 -0.91 -11.74
CA ASP A 61 16.43 -1.10 -10.97
C ASP A 61 17.38 0.07 -11.15
N THR A 62 17.59 0.50 -12.40
CA THR A 62 18.48 1.63 -12.70
C THR A 62 17.96 2.92 -12.06
N PHE A 63 16.65 3.16 -12.15
CA PHE A 63 16.03 4.37 -11.64
C PHE A 63 16.04 4.46 -10.11
N THR A 64 15.66 3.38 -9.41
CA THR A 64 15.60 3.37 -7.94
C THR A 64 17.00 3.39 -7.33
N HIS A 65 17.96 2.63 -7.87
CA HIS A 65 19.37 2.68 -7.45
C HIS A 65 20.07 4.01 -7.75
N ALA A 66 19.58 4.79 -8.72
CA ALA A 66 20.00 6.18 -8.91
C ALA A 66 19.42 7.15 -7.84
N GLY A 67 18.76 6.63 -6.81
CA GLY A 67 18.22 7.37 -5.68
C GLY A 67 17.05 8.29 -6.04
N LYS A 68 16.28 7.93 -7.08
CA LYS A 68 15.19 8.77 -7.61
C LYS A 68 13.87 8.61 -6.85
N MET A 69 13.75 7.60 -5.99
CA MET A 69 12.62 7.50 -5.06
C MET A 69 12.73 8.55 -3.95
N PRO A 70 11.62 9.18 -3.51
CA PRO A 70 11.64 10.19 -2.46
C PRO A 70 12.26 9.70 -1.13
N ASP A 71 12.01 8.44 -0.79
CA ASP A 71 12.51 7.76 0.41
C ASP A 71 13.80 6.96 0.17
N LYS A 72 14.35 7.02 -1.05
CA LYS A 72 15.54 6.25 -1.49
C LYS A 72 15.36 4.73 -1.47
N SER A 73 14.12 4.23 -1.43
CA SER A 73 13.82 2.79 -1.52
C SER A 73 14.15 2.20 -2.90
N THR A 74 14.38 0.88 -2.93
CA THR A 74 14.56 0.05 -4.12
C THR A 74 13.57 -1.12 -4.12
N GLY A 75 13.43 -1.79 -5.26
CA GLY A 75 12.61 -3.00 -5.41
C GLY A 75 13.37 -4.30 -5.13
N ASP A 76 14.53 -4.24 -4.46
CA ASP A 76 15.44 -5.40 -4.38
C ASP A 76 14.84 -6.58 -3.62
N ILE A 77 14.07 -6.24 -2.58
CA ILE A 77 13.36 -7.17 -1.70
C ILE A 77 11.85 -7.11 -1.99
N ALA A 78 11.30 -5.90 -2.18
CA ALA A 78 9.87 -5.67 -2.39
C ALA A 78 8.99 -6.35 -1.33
N SER A 79 8.02 -7.19 -1.73
CA SER A 79 7.21 -7.99 -0.80
C SER A 79 7.78 -9.40 -0.58
N GLU A 80 9.00 -9.68 -1.06
CA GLU A 80 9.63 -11.01 -1.12
C GLU A 80 8.76 -12.06 -1.83
N GLY A 81 7.92 -11.61 -2.77
CA GLY A 81 6.97 -12.46 -3.48
C GLY A 81 7.65 -13.56 -4.29
N TYR A 82 8.89 -13.35 -4.72
CA TYR A 82 9.67 -14.36 -5.43
C TYR A 82 9.86 -15.63 -4.58
N HIS A 83 10.17 -15.48 -3.29
CA HIS A 83 10.33 -16.61 -2.38
C HIS A 83 9.02 -17.01 -1.69
N LYS A 84 8.07 -16.07 -1.54
CA LYS A 84 6.83 -16.22 -0.75
C LYS A 84 5.55 -16.30 -1.59
N TYR A 85 5.63 -16.82 -2.82
CA TYR A 85 4.45 -16.94 -3.69
C TYR A 85 3.45 -18.04 -3.26
N LYS A 86 3.85 -18.95 -2.36
CA LYS A 86 3.02 -20.02 -1.79
C LYS A 86 2.57 -19.64 -0.38
#